data_AF-A0A1G0DXU2-F1
#
_entry.id   AF-A0A1G0DXU2-F1
#
_cell.length_a   1.000
_cell.length_b   1.000
_cell.length_c   1.000
_cell.angle_alpha   90.00
_cell.angle_beta   90.00
_cell.angle_gamma   90.00
#
_symmetry.space_group_name_H-M   'P 1'
#
loop_
_entity.id
_entity.type
_entity.pdbx_description
1 polymer ?
#
loop_
_entity_poly.entity_id
_entity_poly.type
_entity_poly.pdbx_seq_one_letter_code
_entity_poly.pdbx_strand_id
1 'polypeptide(L)'
;MFSLLNAFDKKPDHPMFDMKEARKLLVDLPKNNAFKALEEAAFWLTSIKDAQGFHPEVRANIVMLLDETGQPLEAELLHQYLSEPHLQDFHGLHLWQGIHSFTRALTEAYSACLNEYQQAEKKPWELKENLALVCVRLLRAAAEQMKLELMRYVEVEQPVWDQLCNCYNFAEANQIADAMVYPYPKHVIHISPQRELARALMLYVSSPGTLAPDQIEVSYRIAGRLVGFFDFKTEPDPDCAYFFDLSRPGAPGNAGSNLPVTPAMRFFGAVKALPAVEKIISQNEHDFADPERRFGNEFTPAGKLTVLKHLLVYWDRNPPHRHQERKGISATIDVTHSFKTISQLVTRVD
;
A
#
# COMPACT_ATOMS: atom_id res chain seq x y z
N MET A 1 -22.59 19.05 48.56
CA MET A 1 -22.74 19.27 47.11
C MET A 1 -21.39 19.71 46.57
N PHE A 2 -20.56 18.75 46.17
CA PHE A 2 -19.24 19.03 45.61
C PHE A 2 -19.32 19.05 44.07
N SER A 3 -18.67 20.06 43.50
CA SER A 3 -18.67 20.47 42.11
C SER A 3 -18.42 19.31 41.13
N LEU A 4 -19.43 19.01 40.31
CA LEU A 4 -19.40 18.06 39.19
C LEU A 4 -19.42 18.78 37.82
N LEU A 5 -19.08 20.07 37.76
CA LEU A 5 -19.37 20.91 36.58
C LEU A 5 -18.15 21.50 35.84
N ASN A 6 -16.94 21.00 36.05
CA ASN A 6 -15.74 21.49 35.32
C ASN A 6 -14.96 20.42 34.53
N ALA A 7 -15.58 19.28 34.21
CA ALA A 7 -14.96 18.26 33.35
C ALA A 7 -15.47 18.31 31.89
N PHE A 8 -16.01 19.45 31.44
CA PHE A 8 -16.40 19.66 30.04
C PHE A 8 -15.23 20.28 29.25
N ASP A 9 -14.67 19.46 28.36
CA ASP A 9 -14.05 19.79 27.07
C ASP A 9 -13.17 21.04 27.00
N LYS A 10 -11.88 20.87 27.32
CA LYS A 10 -10.86 21.75 26.74
C LYS A 10 -10.77 21.43 25.25
N LYS A 11 -11.30 22.32 24.42
CA LYS A 11 -11.09 22.35 22.97
C LYS A 11 -9.60 22.11 22.65
N PRO A 12 -9.27 21.18 21.74
CA PRO A 12 -7.90 20.98 21.29
C PRO A 12 -7.29 22.31 20.80
N ASP A 13 -6.06 22.58 21.19
CA ASP A 13 -5.31 23.72 20.67
C ASP A 13 -4.73 23.36 19.29
N HIS A 14 -5.61 23.25 18.30
CA HIS A 14 -5.27 22.88 16.93
C HIS A 14 -6.25 23.51 15.94
N PRO A 15 -5.81 24.04 14.77
CA PRO A 15 -6.71 24.68 13.80
C PRO A 15 -7.85 23.78 13.29
N MET A 16 -7.58 22.49 13.15
CA MET A 16 -8.56 21.44 12.78
C MET A 16 -9.21 20.77 14.01
N PHE A 17 -9.50 21.50 15.08
CA PHE A 17 -10.03 20.91 16.34
C PHE A 17 -11.39 20.19 16.20
N ASP A 18 -12.14 20.45 15.11
CA ASP A 18 -13.37 19.73 14.77
C ASP A 18 -13.50 19.53 13.24
N MET A 19 -14.50 18.74 12.83
CA MET A 19 -14.75 18.43 11.42
C MET A 19 -15.14 19.65 10.58
N LYS A 20 -15.73 20.69 11.19
CA LYS A 20 -16.18 21.88 10.47
C LYS A 20 -15.00 22.75 10.09
N GLU A 21 -14.12 23.04 11.04
CA GLU A 21 -12.91 23.84 10.79
C GLU A 21 -11.90 23.06 9.95
N ALA A 22 -11.80 21.74 10.10
CA ALA A 22 -11.01 20.90 9.20
C ALA A 22 -11.46 21.06 7.73
N ARG A 23 -12.76 20.92 7.45
CA ARG A 23 -13.31 21.11 6.09
C ARG A 23 -13.06 22.52 5.57
N LYS A 24 -13.18 23.54 6.42
CA LYS A 24 -12.94 24.93 6.04
C LYS A 24 -11.48 25.14 5.60
N LEU A 25 -10.51 24.65 6.37
CA LEU A 25 -9.09 24.76 6.02
C LEU A 25 -8.77 24.03 4.71
N LEU A 26 -9.38 22.86 4.47
CA LEU A 26 -9.12 22.08 3.26
C LEU A 26 -9.67 22.70 1.97
N VAL A 27 -10.63 23.64 2.06
CA VAL A 27 -11.11 24.41 0.90
C VAL A 27 -10.03 25.36 0.36
N ASP A 28 -9.11 25.78 1.23
CA ASP A 28 -8.06 26.76 0.93
C ASP A 28 -6.76 26.11 0.44
N LEU A 29 -6.73 24.77 0.29
CA LEU A 29 -5.57 24.07 -0.29
C LEU A 29 -5.21 24.62 -1.69
N PRO A 30 -3.93 24.60 -2.07
CA PRO A 30 -3.45 25.03 -3.39
C PRO A 30 -4.19 24.36 -4.56
N LYS A 31 -5.14 25.06 -5.18
CA LYS A 31 -6.03 24.49 -6.23
C LYS A 31 -5.35 24.15 -7.55
N ASN A 32 -4.24 24.83 -7.87
CA ASN A 32 -3.53 24.69 -9.14
C ASN A 32 -2.14 24.06 -8.98
N ASN A 33 -1.89 23.41 -7.84
CA ASN A 33 -0.62 22.77 -7.57
C ASN A 33 -0.84 21.55 -6.68
N ALA A 34 -1.07 20.39 -7.30
CA ALA A 34 -1.35 19.15 -6.61
C ALA A 34 -0.23 18.74 -5.66
N PHE A 35 1.03 19.03 -6.02
CA PHE A 35 2.18 18.73 -5.17
C PHE A 35 2.12 19.50 -3.86
N LYS A 36 1.96 20.83 -3.92
CA LYS A 36 1.88 21.67 -2.73
C LYS A 36 0.65 21.36 -1.88
N ALA A 37 -0.48 21.04 -2.52
CA ALA A 37 -1.67 20.63 -1.80
C ALA A 37 -1.48 19.29 -1.07
N LEU A 38 -0.77 18.34 -1.67
CA LEU A 38 -0.45 17.06 -1.03
C LEU A 38 0.56 17.23 0.12
N GLU A 39 1.57 18.08 -0.07
CA GLU A 39 2.53 18.45 0.98
C GLU A 39 1.82 19.09 2.18
N GLU A 40 0.88 20.00 1.94
CA GLU A 40 0.08 20.62 3.00
C GLU A 40 -0.85 19.61 3.69
N ALA A 41 -1.46 18.67 2.96
CA ALA A 41 -2.23 17.58 3.55
C ALA A 41 -1.35 16.68 4.45
N ALA A 42 -0.13 16.35 4.01
CA ALA A 42 0.83 15.59 4.81
C ALA A 42 1.27 16.34 6.08
N PHE A 43 1.46 17.66 5.97
CA PHE A 43 1.71 18.52 7.13
C PHE A 43 0.55 18.46 8.13
N TRP A 44 -0.70 18.59 7.67
CA TRP A 44 -1.87 18.51 8.55
C TRP A 44 -2.04 17.14 9.22
N LEU A 45 -1.76 16.05 8.50
CA LEU A 45 -1.74 14.69 9.08
C LEU A 45 -0.74 14.57 10.23
N THR A 46 0.47 15.09 10.02
CA THR A 46 1.53 15.09 11.04
C THR A 46 1.14 15.96 12.24
N SER A 47 0.62 17.16 11.99
CA SER A 47 0.17 18.10 13.03
C SER A 47 -0.95 17.49 13.89
N ILE A 48 -1.94 16.84 13.26
CA ILE A 48 -3.04 16.19 13.98
C ILE A 48 -2.56 14.98 14.77
N LYS A 49 -1.63 14.19 14.25
CA LYS A 49 -1.09 13.02 14.97
C LYS A 49 -0.52 13.41 16.34
N ASP A 50 0.19 14.53 16.41
CA ASP A 50 0.92 14.97 17.62
C ASP A 50 0.07 15.83 18.57
N ALA A 51 -1.05 16.38 18.09
CA ALA A 51 -1.89 17.29 18.86
C ALA A 51 -2.60 16.60 20.05
N GLN A 52 -2.64 17.27 21.19
CA GLN A 52 -3.26 16.74 22.41
C GLN A 52 -4.72 17.23 22.58
N GLY A 53 -5.49 16.50 23.40
CA GLY A 53 -6.83 16.92 23.83
C GLY A 53 -7.97 16.66 22.84
N PHE A 54 -7.70 15.99 21.71
CA PHE A 54 -8.77 15.50 20.83
C PHE A 54 -9.52 14.33 21.47
N HIS A 55 -10.81 14.26 21.21
CA HIS A 55 -11.54 13.01 21.31
C HIS A 55 -11.08 12.05 20.21
N PRO A 56 -10.81 10.77 20.50
CA PRO A 56 -10.23 9.84 19.52
C PRO A 56 -11.04 9.69 18.24
N GLU A 57 -12.38 9.66 18.34
CA GLU A 57 -13.28 9.59 17.19
C GLU A 57 -13.21 10.85 16.31
N VAL A 58 -13.04 12.03 16.89
CA VAL A 58 -12.89 13.28 16.14
C VAL A 58 -11.56 13.28 15.40
N ARG A 59 -10.47 12.87 16.06
CA ARG A 59 -9.15 12.75 15.42
C ARG A 59 -9.21 11.81 14.22
N ALA A 60 -9.75 10.60 14.40
CA ALA A 60 -9.86 9.60 13.34
C ALA A 60 -10.70 10.12 12.16
N ASN A 61 -11.80 10.81 12.43
CA ASN A 61 -12.64 11.41 11.39
C ASN A 61 -11.90 12.49 10.58
N ILE A 62 -11.05 13.29 11.21
CA ILE A 62 -10.25 14.29 10.50
C ILE A 62 -9.13 13.64 9.68
N VAL A 63 -8.47 12.60 10.21
CA VAL A 63 -7.48 11.82 9.44
C VAL A 63 -8.13 11.21 8.20
N MET A 64 -9.33 10.63 8.34
CA MET A 64 -10.11 10.11 7.21
C MET A 64 -10.47 11.18 6.18
N LEU A 65 -10.76 12.42 6.61
CA LEU A 65 -11.04 13.54 5.73
C LEU A 65 -9.79 14.00 4.96
N LEU A 66 -8.64 14.05 5.63
CA LEU A 66 -7.35 14.40 5.02
C LEU A 66 -6.93 13.35 3.98
N ASP A 67 -7.09 12.07 4.30
CA ASP A 67 -6.89 10.97 3.36
C ASP A 67 -7.78 11.15 2.12
N GLU A 68 -9.09 11.30 2.29
CA GLU A 68 -10.04 11.52 1.19
C GLU A 68 -9.69 12.74 0.32
N THR A 69 -9.14 13.79 0.94
CA THR A 69 -8.70 15.01 0.24
C THR A 69 -7.40 14.77 -0.53
N GLY A 70 -6.49 13.97 0.00
CA GLY A 70 -5.21 13.63 -0.62
C GLY A 70 -5.31 12.61 -1.76
N GLN A 71 -6.26 11.67 -1.72
CA GLN A 71 -6.44 10.64 -2.75
C GLN A 71 -6.35 11.14 -4.21
N PRO A 72 -7.12 12.17 -4.64
CA PRO A 72 -7.02 12.67 -6.02
C PRO A 72 -5.67 13.34 -6.32
N LEU A 73 -5.05 14.01 -5.34
CA LEU A 73 -3.76 14.68 -5.48
C LEU A 73 -2.62 13.67 -5.63
N GLU A 74 -2.65 12.63 -4.81
CA GLU A 74 -1.74 11.48 -4.86
C GLU A 74 -1.84 10.79 -6.23
N ALA A 75 -3.05 10.51 -6.71
CA ALA A 75 -3.28 9.89 -8.01
C ALA A 75 -2.77 10.75 -9.17
N GLU A 76 -2.93 12.08 -9.09
CA GLU A 76 -2.40 13.01 -10.09
C GLU A 76 -0.86 13.00 -10.11
N LEU A 77 -0.21 13.07 -8.94
CA LEU A 77 1.25 12.99 -8.84
C LEU A 77 1.79 11.65 -9.30
N LEU A 78 1.12 10.55 -8.96
CA LEU A 78 1.51 9.22 -9.42
C LEU A 78 1.38 9.10 -10.94
N HIS A 79 0.32 9.67 -11.52
CA HIS A 79 0.15 9.70 -12.98
C HIS A 79 1.29 10.48 -13.65
N GLN A 80 1.67 11.65 -13.11
CA GLN A 80 2.83 12.41 -13.60
C GLN A 80 4.13 11.59 -13.46
N TYR A 81 4.33 10.94 -12.32
CA TYR A 81 5.51 10.10 -12.05
C TYR A 81 5.61 8.88 -12.98
N LEU A 82 4.49 8.33 -13.45
CA LEU A 82 4.49 7.20 -14.37
C LEU A 82 4.49 7.62 -15.85
N SER A 83 4.36 8.92 -16.16
CA SER A 83 4.28 9.43 -17.52
C SER A 83 5.62 9.47 -18.25
N GLU A 84 6.73 9.54 -17.51
CA GLU A 84 8.09 9.53 -18.06
C GLU A 84 9.04 8.64 -17.22
N PRO A 85 10.15 8.16 -17.80
CA PRO A 85 11.13 7.34 -17.07
C PRO A 85 11.97 8.18 -16.08
N HIS A 86 11.51 8.32 -14.83
CA HIS A 86 12.15 9.21 -13.85
C HIS A 86 13.16 8.58 -12.88
N LEU A 87 13.86 7.51 -13.26
CA LEU A 87 14.73 6.80 -12.31
C LEU A 87 15.87 7.67 -11.74
N GLN A 88 16.34 8.67 -12.49
CA GLN A 88 17.49 9.48 -12.12
C GLN A 88 17.28 11.00 -12.25
N ASP A 89 16.08 11.45 -12.61
CA ASP A 89 15.84 12.89 -12.73
C ASP A 89 15.33 13.51 -11.42
N PHE A 90 15.55 14.82 -11.31
CA PHE A 90 15.13 15.59 -10.15
C PHE A 90 13.60 15.69 -10.05
N HIS A 91 12.91 15.78 -11.20
CA HIS A 91 11.47 15.99 -11.24
C HIS A 91 10.71 14.80 -10.66
N GLY A 92 10.97 13.58 -11.13
CA GLY A 92 10.28 12.42 -10.59
C GLY A 92 10.82 11.97 -9.24
N LEU A 93 12.07 12.31 -8.85
CA LEU A 93 12.46 12.20 -7.44
C LEU A 93 11.57 13.09 -6.57
N HIS A 94 11.32 14.33 -6.99
CA HIS A 94 10.46 15.26 -6.27
C HIS A 94 9.02 14.74 -6.18
N LEU A 95 8.41 14.32 -7.30
CA LEU A 95 7.08 13.72 -7.33
C LEU A 95 6.99 12.51 -6.38
N TRP A 96 7.93 11.58 -6.49
CA TRP A 96 7.99 10.40 -5.64
C TRP A 96 8.08 10.76 -4.15
N GLN A 97 8.93 11.73 -3.79
CA GLN A 97 9.08 12.20 -2.40
C GLN A 97 7.78 12.79 -1.85
N GLY A 98 7.02 13.52 -2.67
CA GLY A 98 5.72 14.07 -2.27
C GLY A 98 4.71 12.98 -1.93
N ILE A 99 4.53 12.01 -2.83
CA ILE A 99 3.62 10.87 -2.64
C ILE A 99 4.07 10.03 -1.43
N HIS A 100 5.36 9.73 -1.34
CA HIS A 100 5.94 8.92 -0.27
C HIS A 100 5.79 9.59 1.11
N SER A 101 6.01 10.91 1.20
CA SER A 101 5.86 11.65 2.46
C SER A 101 4.41 11.68 2.93
N PHE A 102 3.46 11.84 1.99
CA PHE A 102 2.03 11.80 2.30
C PHE A 102 1.58 10.41 2.78
N THR A 103 1.95 9.34 2.08
CA THR A 103 1.59 7.97 2.48
C THR A 103 2.20 7.59 3.83
N ARG A 104 3.44 8.01 4.12
CA ARG A 104 4.04 7.87 5.46
C ARG A 104 3.27 8.65 6.54
N ALA A 105 2.89 9.91 6.27
CA ALA A 105 2.11 10.69 7.22
C ALA A 105 0.73 10.05 7.49
N LEU A 106 0.10 9.46 6.48
CA LEU A 106 -1.15 8.70 6.63
C LEU A 106 -0.97 7.46 7.52
N THR A 107 0.03 6.63 7.26
CA THR A 107 0.24 5.41 8.04
C THR A 107 0.54 5.72 9.50
N GLU A 108 1.34 6.75 9.77
CA GLU A 108 1.61 7.21 11.13
C GLU A 108 0.36 7.77 11.83
N ALA A 109 -0.44 8.59 11.14
CA ALA A 109 -1.66 9.17 11.71
C ALA A 109 -2.73 8.10 12.02
N TYR A 110 -2.95 7.14 11.11
CA TYR A 110 -3.86 6.03 11.39
C TYR A 110 -3.34 5.11 12.49
N SER A 111 -2.03 4.82 12.52
CA SER A 111 -1.43 4.03 13.59
C SER A 111 -1.63 4.69 14.95
N ALA A 112 -1.48 6.02 15.03
CA ALA A 112 -1.77 6.78 16.24
C ALA A 112 -3.24 6.66 16.67
N CYS A 113 -4.20 6.71 15.73
CA CYS A 113 -5.62 6.50 16.04
C CYS A 113 -5.89 5.12 16.63
N LEU A 114 -5.28 4.06 16.07
CA LEU A 114 -5.42 2.70 16.61
C LEU A 114 -4.80 2.58 18.01
N ASN A 115 -3.61 3.14 18.21
CA ASN A 115 -2.93 3.15 19.51
C ASN A 115 -3.74 3.90 20.58
N GLU A 116 -4.29 5.07 20.24
CA GLU A 116 -5.14 5.86 21.11
C GLU A 116 -6.41 5.07 21.51
N TYR A 117 -7.04 4.39 20.55
CA TYR A 117 -8.15 3.48 20.84
C TYR A 117 -7.74 2.33 21.76
N GLN A 118 -6.57 1.71 21.56
CA GLN A 118 -6.08 0.61 22.43
C GLN A 118 -5.81 1.09 23.86
N GLN A 119 -5.28 2.30 24.02
CA GLN A 119 -4.91 2.86 25.33
C GLN A 119 -6.07 3.53 26.07
N ALA A 120 -7.15 3.90 25.37
CA ALA A 120 -8.31 4.52 26.00
C ALA A 120 -8.94 3.64 27.10
N GLU A 121 -9.12 4.20 28.30
CA GLU A 121 -9.77 3.53 29.44
C GLU A 121 -11.20 3.09 29.10
N LYS A 122 -11.93 3.96 28.37
CA LYS A 122 -13.26 3.68 27.83
C LYS A 122 -13.17 3.69 26.32
N LYS A 123 -13.57 2.59 25.69
CA LYS A 123 -13.54 2.47 24.23
C LYS A 123 -14.63 3.35 23.61
N PRO A 124 -14.28 4.38 22.82
CA PRO A 124 -15.27 5.22 22.16
C PRO A 124 -16.03 4.39 21.12
N TRP A 125 -17.35 4.33 21.29
CA TRP A 125 -18.25 3.55 20.44
C TRP A 125 -18.16 3.98 18.96
N GLU A 126 -18.15 5.29 18.70
CA GLU A 126 -18.13 5.85 17.34
C GLU A 126 -16.84 5.50 16.59
N LEU A 127 -15.70 5.48 17.29
CA LEU A 127 -14.45 5.00 16.71
C LEU A 127 -14.48 3.48 16.51
N LYS A 128 -15.07 2.73 17.44
CA LYS A 128 -15.20 1.27 17.34
C LYS A 128 -15.90 0.85 16.05
N GLU A 129 -16.96 1.55 15.64
CA GLU A 129 -17.67 1.29 14.38
C GLU A 129 -16.78 1.48 13.14
N ASN A 130 -15.79 2.36 13.24
CA ASN A 130 -14.91 2.72 12.13
C ASN A 130 -13.56 1.98 12.13
N LEU A 131 -13.26 1.12 13.11
CA LEU A 131 -11.95 0.47 13.22
C LEU A 131 -11.59 -0.37 12.00
N ALA A 132 -12.55 -1.09 11.42
CA ALA A 132 -12.31 -1.86 10.20
C ALA A 132 -11.91 -0.96 9.03
N LEU A 133 -12.56 0.20 8.89
CA LEU A 133 -12.24 1.21 7.89
C LEU A 133 -10.85 1.82 8.12
N VAL A 134 -10.54 2.18 9.37
CA VAL A 134 -9.21 2.68 9.75
C VAL A 134 -8.12 1.66 9.42
N CYS A 135 -8.33 0.37 9.75
CA CYS A 135 -7.37 -0.68 9.42
C CYS A 135 -7.19 -0.87 7.91
N VAL A 136 -8.29 -0.85 7.15
CA VAL A 136 -8.25 -0.93 5.67
C VAL A 136 -7.43 0.21 5.09
N ARG A 137 -7.66 1.45 5.52
CA ARG A 137 -6.96 2.63 5.01
C ARG A 137 -5.49 2.68 5.44
N LEU A 138 -5.17 2.24 6.66
CA LEU A 138 -3.79 2.10 7.12
C LEU A 138 -3.02 1.07 6.29
N LEU A 139 -3.56 -0.14 6.14
CA LEU A 139 -2.92 -1.20 5.35
C LEU A 139 -2.74 -0.79 3.90
N ARG A 140 -3.72 -0.09 3.33
CA ARG A 140 -3.63 0.47 1.99
C ARG A 140 -2.51 1.51 1.87
N ALA A 141 -2.40 2.46 2.81
CA ALA A 141 -1.34 3.46 2.80
C ALA A 141 0.05 2.83 2.99
N ALA A 142 0.18 1.79 3.82
CA ALA A 142 1.43 1.04 3.97
C ALA A 142 1.80 0.26 2.69
N ALA A 143 0.81 -0.34 2.03
CA ALA A 143 1.00 -1.00 0.74
C ALA A 143 1.39 -0.03 -0.38
N GLU A 144 0.85 1.20 -0.37
CA GLU A 144 1.26 2.28 -1.27
C GLU A 144 2.71 2.69 -1.02
N GLN A 145 3.13 2.87 0.23
CA GLN A 145 4.53 3.15 0.56
C GLN A 145 5.47 2.04 0.05
N MET A 146 5.13 0.77 0.32
CA MET A 146 5.84 -0.40 -0.21
C MET A 146 5.95 -0.33 -1.74
N LYS A 147 4.84 -0.06 -2.44
CA LYS A 147 4.80 0.02 -3.90
C LYS A 147 5.75 1.10 -4.42
N LEU A 148 5.76 2.28 -3.80
CA LEU A 148 6.64 3.40 -4.16
C LEU A 148 8.12 3.04 -3.96
N GLU A 149 8.47 2.39 -2.85
CA GLU A 149 9.82 1.91 -2.58
C GLU A 149 10.26 0.87 -3.63
N LEU A 150 9.37 -0.06 -3.99
CA LEU A 150 9.60 -1.05 -5.04
C LEU A 150 9.79 -0.42 -6.44
N MET A 151 9.05 0.64 -6.78
CA MET A 151 9.20 1.38 -8.05
C MET A 151 10.59 2.01 -8.22
N ARG A 152 11.25 2.36 -7.12
CA ARG A 152 12.63 2.87 -7.12
C ARG A 152 13.67 1.77 -6.93
N TYR A 153 13.24 0.50 -6.86
CA TYR A 153 14.08 -0.66 -6.60
C TYR A 153 14.91 -0.56 -5.30
N VAL A 154 14.40 0.18 -4.32
CA VAL A 154 14.99 0.24 -2.99
C VAL A 154 14.41 -0.86 -2.11
N GLU A 155 15.07 -1.14 -0.99
CA GLU A 155 14.52 -2.07 -0.01
C GLU A 155 13.29 -1.46 0.66
N VAL A 156 12.32 -2.32 0.98
CA VAL A 156 11.12 -1.90 1.69
C VAL A 156 11.51 -1.56 3.13
N GLU A 157 11.20 -0.35 3.59
CA GLU A 157 11.64 0.11 4.90
C GLU A 157 10.99 -0.70 6.03
N GLN A 158 11.73 -0.91 7.13
CA GLN A 158 11.22 -1.66 8.29
C GLN A 158 9.89 -1.11 8.86
N PRO A 159 9.68 0.22 8.98
CA PRO A 159 8.40 0.76 9.45
C PRO A 159 7.18 0.32 8.63
N VAL A 160 7.34 0.07 7.32
CA VAL A 160 6.24 -0.44 6.48
C VAL A 160 5.83 -1.84 6.93
N TRP A 161 6.80 -2.72 7.17
CA TRP A 161 6.54 -4.06 7.69
C TRP A 161 5.93 -4.03 9.09
N ASP A 162 6.45 -3.17 9.97
CA ASP A 162 5.94 -2.98 11.32
C ASP A 162 4.46 -2.54 11.27
N GLN A 163 4.13 -1.58 10.41
CA GLN A 163 2.76 -1.09 10.25
C GLN A 163 1.80 -2.15 9.71
N LEU A 164 2.21 -2.91 8.69
CA LEU A 164 1.42 -4.02 8.15
C LEU A 164 1.12 -5.07 9.22
N CYS A 165 2.14 -5.50 9.98
CA CYS A 165 1.98 -6.49 11.04
C CYS A 165 1.13 -5.97 12.20
N ASN A 166 1.46 -4.78 12.72
CA ASN A 166 0.78 -4.21 13.89
C ASN A 166 -0.70 -3.93 13.59
N CYS A 167 -1.01 -3.39 12.42
CA CYS A 167 -2.39 -3.15 12.02
C CYS A 167 -3.18 -4.45 11.86
N TYR A 168 -2.58 -5.48 11.26
CA TYR A 168 -3.28 -6.75 11.07
C TYR A 168 -3.45 -7.52 12.39
N ASN A 169 -2.43 -7.54 13.26
CA ASN A 169 -2.53 -8.05 14.63
C ASN A 169 -3.65 -7.32 15.41
N PHE A 170 -3.75 -5.99 15.28
CA PHE A 170 -4.85 -5.23 15.86
C PHE A 170 -6.21 -5.69 15.31
N ALA A 171 -6.33 -5.88 13.99
CA ALA A 171 -7.56 -6.29 13.36
C ALA A 171 -8.01 -7.69 13.80
N GLU A 172 -7.08 -8.64 13.94
CA GLU A 172 -7.38 -9.98 14.45
C GLU A 172 -7.77 -9.96 15.94
N ALA A 173 -7.03 -9.24 16.77
CA ALA A 173 -7.34 -9.11 18.20
C ALA A 173 -8.73 -8.49 18.45
N ASN A 174 -9.19 -7.63 17.54
CA ASN A 174 -10.51 -7.00 17.60
C ASN A 174 -11.59 -7.73 16.77
N GLN A 175 -11.27 -8.90 16.17
CA GLN A 175 -12.21 -9.70 15.36
C GLN A 175 -12.81 -8.95 14.16
N ILE A 176 -12.02 -8.08 13.54
CA ILE A 176 -12.42 -7.26 12.39
C ILE A 176 -11.58 -7.53 11.14
N ALA A 177 -10.69 -8.53 11.16
CA ALA A 177 -9.81 -8.86 10.03
C ALA A 177 -10.57 -9.14 8.72
N ASP A 178 -11.75 -9.77 8.82
CA ASP A 178 -12.63 -10.09 7.69
C ASP A 178 -13.80 -9.11 7.51
N ALA A 179 -13.88 -8.05 8.31
CA ALA A 179 -14.96 -7.09 8.24
C ALA A 179 -14.94 -6.35 6.89
N MET A 180 -16.01 -6.52 6.11
CA MET A 180 -16.13 -5.94 4.78
C MET A 180 -16.66 -4.51 4.84
N VAL A 181 -15.85 -3.55 4.40
CA VAL A 181 -16.16 -2.11 4.41
C VAL A 181 -15.91 -1.48 3.04
N TYR A 182 -16.54 -0.33 2.77
CA TYR A 182 -16.17 0.50 1.63
C TYR A 182 -14.96 1.35 2.01
N PRO A 183 -13.82 1.27 1.30
CA PRO A 183 -12.61 1.98 1.69
C PRO A 183 -12.77 3.50 1.60
N TYR A 184 -13.53 4.01 0.63
CA TYR A 184 -13.78 5.44 0.45
C TYR A 184 -15.22 5.70 0.01
N PRO A 185 -15.75 6.92 0.19
CA PRO A 185 -17.05 7.30 -0.33
C PRO A 185 -17.18 6.98 -1.84
N LYS A 186 -18.38 6.58 -2.26
CA LYS A 186 -18.72 6.23 -3.66
C LYS A 186 -18.03 4.97 -4.22
N HIS A 187 -17.13 4.32 -3.47
CA HIS A 187 -16.65 3.00 -3.88
C HIS A 187 -17.79 1.98 -3.81
N VAL A 188 -17.82 1.07 -4.78
CA VAL A 188 -18.84 0.01 -4.90
C VAL A 188 -18.30 -1.38 -4.60
N ILE A 189 -17.00 -1.49 -4.36
CA ILE A 189 -16.33 -2.75 -4.01
C ILE A 189 -15.96 -2.68 -2.54
N HIS A 190 -16.48 -3.63 -1.77
CA HIS A 190 -16.08 -3.82 -0.39
C HIS A 190 -14.71 -4.50 -0.30
N ILE A 191 -13.97 -4.19 0.76
CA ILE A 191 -12.67 -4.79 1.08
C ILE A 191 -12.60 -5.07 2.59
N SER A 192 -11.66 -5.90 3.02
CA SER A 192 -11.39 -6.17 4.44
C SER A 192 -9.92 -5.92 4.76
N PRO A 193 -9.54 -5.72 6.04
CA PRO A 193 -8.14 -5.65 6.45
C PRO A 193 -7.31 -6.83 5.94
N GLN A 194 -7.81 -8.06 6.03
CA GLN A 194 -7.12 -9.25 5.52
C GLN A 194 -6.83 -9.15 4.02
N ARG A 195 -7.78 -8.64 3.23
CA ARG A 195 -7.59 -8.49 1.79
C ARG A 195 -6.59 -7.38 1.46
N GLU A 196 -6.58 -6.26 2.17
CA GLU A 196 -5.54 -5.23 1.95
C GLU A 196 -4.14 -5.75 2.27
N LEU A 197 -3.99 -6.51 3.36
CA LEU A 197 -2.71 -7.17 3.67
C LEU A 197 -2.34 -8.17 2.56
N ALA A 198 -3.25 -9.07 2.18
CA ALA A 198 -3.00 -10.06 1.12
C ALA A 198 -2.60 -9.39 -0.21
N ARG A 199 -3.21 -8.25 -0.55
CA ARG A 199 -2.86 -7.48 -1.75
C ARG A 199 -1.41 -6.98 -1.69
N ALA A 200 -0.98 -6.41 -0.56
CA ALA A 200 0.38 -5.92 -0.37
C ALA A 200 1.41 -7.05 -0.47
N LEU A 201 1.15 -8.16 0.23
CA LEU A 201 2.04 -9.32 0.23
C LEU A 201 2.13 -9.96 -1.16
N MET A 202 1.00 -10.08 -1.87
CA MET A 202 0.99 -10.61 -3.24
C MET A 202 1.76 -9.72 -4.21
N LEU A 203 1.71 -8.39 -4.08
CA LEU A 203 2.59 -7.50 -4.86
C LEU A 203 4.06 -7.81 -4.58
N TYR A 204 4.45 -7.90 -3.31
CA TYR A 204 5.84 -8.10 -2.90
C TYR A 204 6.43 -9.42 -3.42
N VAL A 205 5.69 -10.52 -3.33
CA VAL A 205 6.16 -11.84 -3.78
C VAL A 205 6.12 -12.02 -5.30
N SER A 206 5.47 -11.10 -6.03
CA SER A 206 5.37 -11.14 -7.50
C SER A 206 6.63 -10.63 -8.22
N SER A 207 7.81 -10.78 -7.63
CA SER A 207 9.09 -10.29 -8.18
C SER A 207 9.03 -8.87 -8.79
N PRO A 208 8.62 -7.85 -8.02
CA PRO A 208 8.51 -6.47 -8.50
C PRO A 208 9.84 -5.92 -9.05
N GLY A 209 10.98 -6.44 -8.57
CA GLY A 209 12.31 -6.04 -9.05
C GLY A 209 12.63 -6.42 -10.49
N THR A 210 11.74 -7.13 -11.21
CA THR A 210 11.86 -7.42 -12.65
C THR A 210 10.84 -6.67 -13.49
N LEU A 211 10.05 -5.77 -12.87
CA LEU A 211 8.99 -5.00 -13.50
C LEU A 211 9.37 -3.52 -13.54
N ALA A 212 9.02 -2.83 -14.61
CA ALA A 212 9.12 -1.37 -14.67
C ALA A 212 8.11 -0.71 -13.70
N PRO A 213 8.29 0.57 -13.30
CA PRO A 213 7.41 1.24 -12.34
C PRO A 213 5.92 1.22 -12.73
N ASP A 214 5.61 1.44 -14.01
CA ASP A 214 4.24 1.35 -14.55
C ASP A 214 3.68 -0.08 -14.44
N GLN A 215 4.51 -1.09 -14.68
CA GLN A 215 4.14 -2.49 -14.54
C GLN A 215 3.92 -2.90 -13.07
N ILE A 216 4.66 -2.32 -12.12
CA ILE A 216 4.43 -2.48 -10.68
C ILE A 216 3.06 -1.90 -10.31
N GLU A 217 2.72 -0.70 -10.80
CA GLU A 217 1.40 -0.10 -10.59
C GLU A 217 0.27 -0.96 -11.16
N VAL A 218 0.42 -1.43 -12.40
CA VAL A 218 -0.56 -2.32 -13.03
C VAL A 218 -0.69 -3.63 -12.24
N SER A 219 0.41 -4.21 -11.75
CA SER A 219 0.40 -5.41 -10.91
C SER A 219 -0.40 -5.18 -9.63
N TYR A 220 -0.19 -4.04 -8.98
CA TYR A 220 -0.89 -3.68 -7.75
C TYR A 220 -2.40 -3.46 -7.97
N ARG A 221 -2.80 -2.90 -9.12
CA ARG A 221 -4.23 -2.76 -9.51
C ARG A 221 -4.88 -4.10 -9.82
N ILE A 222 -4.19 -4.98 -10.56
CA ILE A 222 -4.67 -6.35 -10.84
C ILE A 222 -4.85 -7.12 -9.53
N ALA A 223 -3.86 -7.05 -8.63
CA ALA A 223 -3.95 -7.66 -7.31
C ALA A 223 -5.17 -7.14 -6.53
N GLY A 224 -5.41 -5.83 -6.51
CA GLY A 224 -6.58 -5.25 -5.85
C GLY A 224 -7.91 -5.72 -6.42
N ARG A 225 -7.99 -5.94 -7.75
CA ARG A 225 -9.20 -6.44 -8.40
C ARG A 225 -9.45 -7.92 -8.15
N LEU A 226 -8.38 -8.71 -8.01
CA LEU A 226 -8.43 -10.17 -7.87
C LEU A 226 -8.25 -10.66 -6.43
N VAL A 227 -8.06 -9.76 -5.47
CA VAL A 227 -7.82 -10.08 -4.06
C VAL A 227 -8.91 -10.96 -3.43
N GLY A 228 -10.13 -10.94 -3.95
CA GLY A 228 -11.21 -11.83 -3.52
C GLY A 228 -10.97 -13.31 -3.84
N PHE A 229 -10.00 -13.61 -4.71
CA PHE A 229 -9.57 -14.96 -5.05
C PHE A 229 -8.27 -15.38 -4.34
N PHE A 230 -7.67 -14.52 -3.51
CA PHE A 230 -6.43 -14.87 -2.80
C PHE A 230 -6.75 -15.73 -1.58
N ASP A 231 -5.94 -16.75 -1.36
CA ASP A 231 -5.96 -17.54 -0.14
C ASP A 231 -5.13 -16.84 0.92
N PHE A 232 -5.67 -16.79 2.14
CA PHE A 232 -5.01 -16.26 3.32
C PHE A 232 -5.49 -17.08 4.53
N LYS A 233 -4.60 -17.88 5.11
CA LYS A 233 -4.95 -18.98 6.02
C LYS A 233 -4.04 -18.98 7.25
N THR A 234 -4.53 -19.55 8.35
CA THR A 234 -3.76 -19.72 9.60
C THR A 234 -2.95 -21.02 9.62
N GLU A 235 -3.18 -21.92 8.67
CA GLU A 235 -2.53 -23.22 8.57
C GLU A 235 -1.89 -23.39 7.18
N PRO A 236 -0.81 -24.19 7.06
CA PRO A 236 -0.19 -24.50 5.78
C PRO A 236 -1.19 -25.11 4.79
N ASP A 237 -1.07 -24.74 3.52
CA ASP A 237 -1.95 -25.23 2.47
C ASP A 237 -1.19 -25.38 1.13
N PRO A 238 -1.45 -26.42 0.33
CA PRO A 238 -0.78 -26.63 -0.96
C PRO A 238 -0.95 -25.50 -1.97
N ASP A 239 -2.01 -24.69 -1.86
CA ASP A 239 -2.25 -23.53 -2.72
C ASP A 239 -1.61 -22.23 -2.17
N CYS A 240 -1.00 -22.29 -0.98
CA CYS A 240 -0.31 -21.18 -0.33
C CYS A 240 1.21 -21.36 -0.36
N ALA A 241 1.87 -20.89 -1.41
CA ALA A 241 3.32 -20.99 -1.59
C ALA A 241 4.15 -20.14 -0.60
N TYR A 242 3.52 -19.19 0.09
CA TYR A 242 4.19 -18.21 0.94
C TYR A 242 3.62 -18.20 2.36
N PHE A 243 4.43 -17.72 3.31
CA PHE A 243 4.00 -17.40 4.66
C PHE A 243 4.47 -16.01 5.09
N PHE A 244 3.74 -15.42 6.02
CA PHE A 244 4.01 -14.14 6.66
C PHE A 244 3.90 -14.29 8.18
N ASP A 245 4.97 -13.98 8.92
CA ASP A 245 5.00 -14.13 10.38
C ASP A 245 4.70 -12.79 11.06
N LEU A 246 3.50 -12.67 11.61
CA LEU A 246 3.03 -11.45 12.28
C LEU A 246 3.79 -11.10 13.56
N SER A 247 4.58 -12.04 14.10
CA SER A 247 5.43 -11.82 15.27
C SER A 247 6.83 -11.31 14.93
N ARG A 248 7.20 -11.35 13.64
CA ARG A 248 8.51 -10.94 13.12
C ARG A 248 8.30 -10.07 11.88
N PRO A 249 7.98 -8.77 12.06
CA PRO A 249 7.73 -7.88 10.94
C PRO A 249 8.91 -7.86 9.96
N GLY A 250 8.63 -8.25 8.72
CA GLY A 250 9.62 -8.34 7.66
C GLY A 250 9.03 -9.01 6.42
N ALA A 251 9.87 -9.22 5.41
CA ALA A 251 9.46 -9.82 4.15
C ALA A 251 8.86 -11.25 4.32
N PRO A 252 7.85 -11.63 3.51
CA PRO A 252 7.34 -13.00 3.46
C PRO A 252 8.42 -14.04 3.15
N GLY A 253 8.25 -15.23 3.71
CA GLY A 253 9.05 -16.41 3.40
C GLY A 253 8.31 -17.41 2.51
N ASN A 254 9.03 -18.40 2.00
CA ASN A 254 8.44 -19.51 1.24
C ASN A 254 7.91 -20.58 2.20
N ALA A 255 6.70 -21.07 1.97
CA ALA A 255 6.10 -22.15 2.74
C ALA A 255 6.71 -23.50 2.31
N GLY A 256 7.78 -23.92 2.99
CA GLY A 256 8.44 -25.20 2.77
C GLY A 256 7.96 -26.31 3.73
N SER A 257 8.25 -27.56 3.39
CA SER A 257 7.78 -28.76 4.11
C SER A 257 8.26 -28.87 5.57
N ASN A 258 9.36 -28.21 5.92
CA ASN A 258 10.00 -28.29 7.25
C ASN A 258 9.87 -27.00 8.07
N LEU A 259 8.94 -26.11 7.71
CA LEU A 259 8.73 -24.85 8.42
C LEU A 259 8.08 -25.12 9.81
N PRO A 260 8.69 -24.71 10.93
CA PRO A 260 8.03 -24.76 12.23
C PRO A 260 6.87 -23.76 12.27
N VAL A 261 5.64 -24.28 12.23
CA VAL A 261 4.42 -23.46 12.19
C VAL A 261 4.14 -22.84 13.56
N THR A 262 3.82 -21.55 13.60
CA THR A 262 3.39 -20.85 14.82
C THR A 262 2.01 -20.20 14.61
N PRO A 263 1.24 -19.92 15.69
CA PRO A 263 -0.05 -19.22 15.57
C PRO A 263 0.03 -17.80 14.98
N ALA A 264 1.23 -17.19 14.94
CA ALA A 264 1.46 -15.88 14.34
C ALA A 264 1.66 -15.94 12.81
N MET A 265 1.81 -17.13 12.23
CA MET A 265 2.03 -17.29 10.80
C MET A 265 0.72 -17.25 10.01
N ARG A 266 0.74 -16.57 8.87
CA ARG A 266 -0.33 -16.57 7.87
C ARG A 266 0.21 -17.09 6.56
N PHE A 267 -0.44 -18.10 6.00
CA PHE A 267 -0.10 -18.74 4.73
C PHE A 267 -0.95 -18.16 3.63
N PHE A 268 -0.35 -17.75 2.52
CA PHE A 268 -1.08 -17.06 1.46
C PHE A 268 -0.61 -17.46 0.06
N GLY A 269 -1.50 -17.24 -0.90
CA GLY A 269 -1.29 -17.56 -2.31
C GLY A 269 -2.42 -17.04 -3.20
N ALA A 270 -2.24 -17.16 -4.51
CA ALA A 270 -3.18 -16.63 -5.49
C ALA A 270 -3.58 -17.63 -6.59
N VAL A 271 -3.42 -18.93 -6.33
CA VAL A 271 -3.71 -20.02 -7.29
C VAL A 271 -5.14 -19.94 -7.81
N LYS A 272 -6.11 -19.63 -6.95
CA LYS A 272 -7.53 -19.49 -7.34
C LYS A 272 -7.82 -18.27 -8.22
N ALA A 273 -6.89 -17.31 -8.30
CA ALA A 273 -7.00 -16.17 -9.21
C ALA A 273 -6.56 -16.51 -10.65
N LEU A 274 -5.76 -17.56 -10.85
CA LEU A 274 -5.17 -17.90 -12.16
C LEU A 274 -6.22 -18.08 -13.26
N PRO A 275 -7.35 -18.79 -13.07
CA PRO A 275 -8.36 -18.92 -14.12
C PRO A 275 -8.98 -17.57 -14.53
N ALA A 276 -9.08 -16.63 -13.58
CA ALA A 276 -9.55 -15.28 -13.89
C ALA A 276 -8.50 -14.50 -14.69
N VAL A 277 -7.21 -14.64 -14.36
CA VAL A 277 -6.11 -14.02 -15.11
C VAL A 277 -6.03 -14.57 -16.54
N GLU A 278 -6.08 -15.90 -16.71
CA GLU A 278 -6.09 -16.58 -18.02
C GLU A 278 -7.27 -16.12 -18.89
N LYS A 279 -8.46 -16.01 -18.30
CA LYS A 279 -9.65 -15.49 -19.01
C LYS A 279 -9.42 -14.08 -19.53
N ILE A 280 -8.82 -13.21 -18.73
CA ILE A 280 -8.53 -11.82 -19.13
C ILE A 280 -7.50 -11.80 -20.26
N ILE A 281 -6.45 -12.60 -20.16
CA ILE A 281 -5.43 -12.75 -21.20
C ILE A 281 -6.08 -13.19 -22.52
N SER A 282 -6.85 -14.27 -22.49
CA SER A 282 -7.52 -14.82 -23.68
C SER A 282 -8.44 -13.80 -24.34
N GLN A 283 -9.21 -13.05 -23.56
CA GLN A 283 -10.08 -11.98 -24.06
C GLN A 283 -9.29 -10.90 -24.81
N ASN A 284 -8.17 -10.43 -24.24
CA ASN A 284 -7.37 -9.36 -24.85
C ASN A 284 -6.58 -9.81 -26.08
N GLU A 285 -6.27 -11.10 -26.21
CA GLU A 285 -5.54 -11.63 -27.37
C GLU A 285 -6.45 -11.92 -28.58
N HIS A 286 -7.74 -12.19 -28.34
CA HIS A 286 -8.67 -12.62 -29.39
C HIS A 286 -9.76 -11.58 -29.72
N ASP A 287 -10.06 -10.66 -28.80
CA ASP A 287 -11.10 -9.65 -28.97
C ASP A 287 -10.50 -8.24 -28.86
N PHE A 288 -10.14 -7.67 -30.02
CA PHE A 288 -9.61 -6.31 -30.11
C PHE A 288 -10.71 -5.23 -30.02
N ALA A 289 -12.00 -5.61 -30.00
CA ALA A 289 -13.11 -4.67 -30.05
C ALA A 289 -13.38 -4.01 -28.69
N ASP A 290 -13.07 -4.69 -27.58
CA ASP A 290 -13.20 -4.15 -26.22
C ASP A 290 -11.88 -4.27 -25.43
N PRO A 291 -11.01 -3.23 -25.46
CA PRO A 291 -9.72 -3.28 -24.77
C PRO A 291 -9.92 -3.36 -23.25
N GLU A 292 -9.01 -4.03 -22.54
CA GLU A 292 -9.06 -4.08 -21.07
C GLU A 292 -8.94 -2.71 -20.43
N ARG A 293 -10.02 -2.23 -19.80
CA ARG A 293 -10.08 -0.92 -19.11
C ARG A 293 -10.04 -1.03 -17.59
N ARG A 294 -10.20 -2.23 -17.01
CA ARG A 294 -10.35 -2.42 -15.56
C ARG A 294 -9.10 -2.07 -14.76
N PHE A 295 -7.93 -1.99 -15.40
CA PHE A 295 -6.64 -1.73 -14.74
C PHE A 295 -6.08 -0.33 -14.99
N GLY A 296 -6.89 0.58 -15.53
CA GLY A 296 -6.48 1.95 -15.88
C GLY A 296 -6.39 2.13 -17.40
N ASN A 297 -6.89 3.25 -17.89
CA ASN A 297 -6.89 3.56 -19.33
C ASN A 297 -5.57 4.18 -19.79
N GLU A 298 -4.76 4.67 -18.86
CA GLU A 298 -3.44 5.23 -19.08
C GLU A 298 -2.39 4.18 -19.49
N PHE A 299 -2.61 2.90 -19.20
CA PHE A 299 -1.70 1.81 -19.58
C PHE A 299 -2.12 1.14 -20.89
N THR A 300 -1.12 0.82 -21.72
CA THR A 300 -1.35 0.15 -23.00
C THR A 300 -1.91 -1.28 -22.81
N PRO A 301 -2.76 -1.79 -23.71
CA PRO A 301 -3.21 -3.19 -23.66
C PRO A 301 -2.06 -4.20 -23.63
N ALA A 302 -1.01 -3.95 -24.42
CA ALA A 302 0.19 -4.80 -24.43
C ALA A 302 0.94 -4.78 -23.09
N GLY A 303 1.08 -3.62 -22.45
CA GLY A 303 1.67 -3.50 -21.11
C GLY A 303 0.90 -4.29 -20.06
N LYS A 304 -0.44 -4.18 -20.08
CA LYS A 304 -1.33 -4.97 -19.20
C LYS A 304 -1.17 -6.47 -19.43
N LEU A 305 -1.11 -6.91 -20.69
CA LEU A 305 -0.94 -8.31 -21.06
C LEU A 305 0.41 -8.87 -20.57
N THR A 306 1.49 -8.11 -20.71
CA THR A 306 2.82 -8.46 -20.18
C THR A 306 2.75 -8.69 -18.66
N VAL A 307 2.09 -7.79 -17.93
CA VAL A 307 1.94 -7.92 -16.48
C VAL A 307 1.08 -9.13 -16.12
N LEU A 308 -0.05 -9.36 -16.79
CA LEU A 308 -0.91 -10.53 -16.51
C LEU A 308 -0.14 -11.85 -16.72
N LYS A 309 0.64 -11.95 -17.79
CA LYS A 309 1.50 -13.13 -18.07
C LYS A 309 2.59 -13.30 -17.01
N HIS A 310 3.19 -12.22 -16.54
CA HIS A 310 4.13 -12.24 -15.43
C HIS A 310 3.45 -12.76 -14.14
N LEU A 311 2.27 -12.24 -13.80
CA LEU A 311 1.54 -12.67 -12.61
C LEU A 311 1.12 -14.15 -12.68
N LEU A 312 0.77 -14.70 -13.86
CA LEU A 312 0.52 -16.14 -13.99
C LEU A 312 1.70 -16.99 -13.50
N VAL A 313 2.93 -16.56 -13.79
CA VAL A 313 4.15 -17.29 -13.40
C VAL A 313 4.39 -17.21 -11.89
N TYR A 314 4.19 -16.03 -11.29
CA TYR A 314 4.50 -15.80 -9.87
C TYR A 314 3.34 -16.10 -8.91
N TRP A 315 2.11 -16.25 -9.40
CA TRP A 315 0.94 -16.61 -8.58
C TRP A 315 0.62 -18.10 -8.60
N ASP A 316 1.40 -18.90 -9.35
CA ASP A 316 1.30 -20.35 -9.37
C ASP A 316 1.78 -20.98 -8.04
N ARG A 317 1.51 -22.28 -7.86
CA ARG A 317 1.91 -23.09 -6.71
C ARG A 317 3.42 -23.21 -6.55
N ASN A 318 4.15 -23.19 -7.67
CA ASN A 318 5.61 -23.36 -7.71
C ASN A 318 6.25 -22.17 -8.43
N PRO A 319 6.16 -20.96 -7.85
CA PRO A 319 6.69 -19.77 -8.50
C PRO A 319 8.23 -19.83 -8.55
N PRO A 320 8.87 -19.13 -9.49
CA PRO A 320 10.33 -19.05 -9.54
C PRO A 320 10.89 -18.49 -8.23
N HIS A 321 11.68 -19.29 -7.53
CA HIS A 321 12.31 -18.87 -6.29
C HIS A 321 13.71 -18.32 -6.55
N ARG A 322 14.05 -17.24 -5.84
CA ARG A 322 15.42 -16.74 -5.82
C ARG A 322 16.31 -17.71 -5.04
N HIS A 323 17.32 -18.27 -5.68
CA HIS A 323 18.25 -19.23 -5.05
C HIS A 323 19.33 -18.58 -4.17
N GLN A 324 19.58 -17.27 -4.29
CA GLN A 324 20.63 -16.56 -3.56
C GLN A 324 20.13 -15.24 -2.98
N GLU A 325 20.51 -14.94 -1.74
CA GLU A 325 20.23 -13.66 -1.10
C GLU A 325 20.97 -12.52 -1.82
N ARG A 326 20.33 -11.35 -1.94
CA ARG A 326 20.99 -10.16 -2.48
C ARG A 326 22.05 -9.71 -1.48
N LYS A 327 23.31 -9.74 -1.87
CA LYS A 327 24.39 -9.12 -1.10
C LYS A 327 24.52 -7.67 -1.58
N GLY A 328 24.45 -6.72 -0.66
CA GLY A 328 24.79 -5.33 -0.95
C GLY A 328 26.25 -5.26 -1.40
N ILE A 329 26.47 -4.93 -2.68
CA ILE A 329 27.80 -4.67 -3.21
C ILE A 329 27.88 -3.17 -3.46
N SER A 330 28.76 -2.48 -2.75
CA SER A 330 29.14 -1.12 -3.12
C SER A 330 30.18 -1.23 -4.23
N ALA A 331 29.72 -1.10 -5.48
CA ALA A 331 30.58 -1.07 -6.65
C ALA A 331 30.20 0.12 -7.52
N THR A 332 31.20 0.80 -8.07
CA THR A 332 31.00 1.80 -9.11
C THR A 332 30.73 1.07 -10.42
N ILE A 333 29.56 1.30 -11.02
CA ILE A 333 29.20 0.75 -12.34
C ILE A 333 29.26 1.90 -13.33
N ASP A 334 30.19 1.84 -14.28
CA ASP A 334 30.25 2.75 -15.41
C ASP A 334 29.44 2.18 -16.58
N VAL A 335 28.29 2.80 -16.87
CA VAL A 335 27.46 2.40 -18.02
C VAL A 335 27.95 3.13 -19.25
N THR A 336 28.44 2.38 -20.24
CA THR A 336 28.90 2.94 -21.52
C THR A 336 27.88 2.69 -22.61
N HIS A 337 27.51 3.74 -23.34
CA HIS A 337 26.61 3.66 -24.49
C HIS A 337 27.37 3.72 -25.81
N SER A 338 26.73 3.25 -26.88
CA SER A 338 27.25 3.10 -28.26
C SER A 338 28.14 1.86 -28.48
N PHE A 339 27.81 1.12 -29.54
CA PHE A 339 28.56 -0.06 -29.99
C PHE A 339 30.05 0.24 -30.19
N LYS A 340 30.38 1.45 -30.68
CA LYS A 340 31.78 1.87 -30.91
C LYS A 340 32.58 1.95 -29.62
N THR A 341 31.98 2.45 -28.55
CA THR A 341 32.66 2.60 -27.25
C THR A 341 32.71 1.26 -26.52
N ILE A 342 31.64 0.47 -26.63
CA ILE A 342 31.57 -0.89 -26.07
C ILE A 342 32.65 -1.79 -26.67
N SER A 343 32.85 -1.76 -27.99
CA SER A 343 33.86 -2.58 -28.68
C SER A 343 35.30 -2.20 -28.36
N GLN A 344 35.54 -1.00 -27.81
CA GLN A 344 36.85 -0.58 -27.33
C GLN A 344 37.12 -1.04 -25.89
N LEU A 345 36.07 -1.17 -25.07
CA LEU A 345 36.18 -1.60 -23.68
C LEU A 345 36.20 -3.13 -23.54
N VAL A 346 35.42 -3.84 -24.35
CA VAL A 346 35.36 -5.31 -24.36
C VAL A 346 36.32 -5.84 -25.42
N THR A 347 37.60 -5.95 -25.07
CA THR A 347 38.66 -6.39 -25.99
C THR A 347 38.77 -7.90 -26.14
N ARG A 348 38.11 -8.67 -25.27
CA ARG A 348 37.93 -10.12 -25.38
C ARG A 348 36.54 -10.51 -24.89
N VAL A 349 35.87 -11.32 -25.70
CA VAL A 349 34.68 -12.07 -25.30
C VAL A 349 35.15 -13.51 -25.26
N ASP A 350 35.28 -14.07 -24.06
CA ASP A 350 35.56 -15.49 -23.89
C ASP A 350 34.29 -16.32 -24.06
#